data_AF-A0A0A3YPG6-F1
#
_entry.id   AF-A0A0A3YPG6-F1
#
_cell.length_a   1.000
_cell.length_b   1.000
_cell.length_c   1.000
_cell.angle_alpha   90.00
_cell.angle_beta   90.00
_cell.angle_gamma   90.00
#
_symmetry.space_group_name_H-M   'P 1'
#
loop_
_entity.id
_entity.type
_entity.pdbx_description
1 polymer ?
#
loop_
_entity_poly.entity_id
_entity_poly.type
_entity_poly.pdbx_seq_one_letter_code
_entity_poly.pdbx_strand_id
1 'polypeptide(L)'
;MRRRVTAALLVAILVAPALAEQQEPFEPEGYRADNYRAPVPATLTGARVLTTAEAEAIWRAKSGAFIDVLPRAPKPKNLPEGTVWRDKPRKNIPGSIWLPDTGYGVLPPAMDDYFQRGLARAARGDKAALLVIYCLADCWMSWNAAKRALAYGYANVAWYPDGTDGWERANLPTEETQPQPRPEQ
;
A
#
# COMPACT_ATOMS: atom_id res chain seq x y z
N MET A 1 -44.27 14.48 67.33
CA MET A 1 -43.81 13.22 66.71
C MET A 1 -43.17 13.54 65.37
N ARG A 2 -41.85 13.36 65.23
CA ARG A 2 -41.07 13.69 64.02
C ARG A 2 -41.10 12.51 63.04
N ARG A 3 -41.65 12.69 61.84
CA ARG A 3 -41.48 11.74 60.73
C ARG A 3 -40.29 12.20 59.89
N ARG A 4 -39.18 11.44 59.94
CA ARG A 4 -38.09 11.55 58.97
C ARG A 4 -38.43 10.60 57.81
N VAL A 5 -38.65 11.15 56.62
CA VAL A 5 -38.77 10.35 55.39
C VAL A 5 -37.38 10.31 54.76
N THR A 6 -36.75 9.14 54.80
CA THR A 6 -35.45 8.89 54.21
C THR A 6 -35.64 8.72 52.70
N ALA A 7 -35.17 9.67 51.90
CA ALA A 7 -35.13 9.54 50.44
C ALA A 7 -33.92 8.67 50.06
N ALA A 8 -34.16 7.49 49.49
CA ALA A 8 -33.12 6.65 48.92
C ALA A 8 -32.85 7.11 47.48
N LEU A 9 -31.66 7.67 47.22
CA LEU A 9 -31.18 7.97 45.88
C LEU A 9 -30.66 6.65 45.25
N LEU A 10 -31.37 6.13 44.25
CA LEU A 10 -30.87 5.07 43.36
C LEU A 10 -30.03 5.74 42.26
N VAL A 11 -28.71 5.61 42.36
CA VAL A 11 -27.79 6.00 41.28
C VAL A 11 -27.78 4.88 40.24
N ALA A 12 -28.41 5.12 39.10
CA ALA A 12 -28.30 4.24 37.94
C ALA A 12 -26.96 4.48 37.25
N ILE A 13 -26.04 3.54 37.38
CA ILE A 13 -24.76 3.56 36.65
C ILE A 13 -25.05 3.11 35.21
N LEU A 14 -25.12 4.09 34.30
CA LEU A 14 -25.10 3.84 32.86
C LEU A 14 -23.69 3.39 32.45
N VAL A 15 -23.50 2.08 32.31
CA VAL A 15 -22.32 1.51 31.67
C VAL A 15 -22.50 1.69 30.16
N ALA A 16 -21.91 2.74 29.61
CA ALA A 16 -21.80 2.89 28.16
C ALA A 16 -20.88 1.78 27.62
N PRO A 17 -21.24 1.07 26.55
CA PRO A 17 -20.30 0.18 25.89
C PRO A 17 -19.18 1.05 25.30
N ALA A 18 -17.96 0.85 25.78
CA ALA A 18 -16.79 1.36 25.08
C ALA A 18 -16.78 0.71 23.70
N LEU A 19 -17.10 1.49 22.65
CA LEU A 19 -16.74 1.12 21.30
C LEU A 19 -15.22 1.02 21.31
N ALA A 20 -14.70 -0.21 21.32
CA ALA A 20 -13.30 -0.44 21.05
C ALA A 20 -13.07 0.07 19.63
N GLU A 21 -12.55 1.30 19.49
CA GLU A 21 -11.84 1.68 18.29
C GLU A 21 -10.86 0.55 18.01
N GLN A 22 -11.03 -0.14 16.88
CA GLN A 22 -10.00 -1.04 16.40
C GLN A 22 -8.76 -0.18 16.27
N GLN A 23 -7.85 -0.30 17.24
CA GLN A 23 -6.65 0.51 17.30
C GLN A 23 -5.96 0.37 15.95
N GLU A 24 -5.93 1.47 15.19
CA GLU A 24 -5.35 1.46 13.84
C GLU A 24 -3.97 0.80 13.94
N PRO A 25 -3.64 -0.10 13.01
CA PRO A 25 -2.43 -0.89 13.15
C PRO A 25 -1.24 0.06 13.25
N PHE A 26 -0.48 -0.05 14.34
CA PHE A 26 0.74 0.71 14.53
C PHE A 26 1.78 0.33 13.45
N GLU A 27 2.66 1.27 13.11
CA GLU A 27 3.77 1.01 12.20
C GLU A 27 4.72 -0.07 12.77
N PRO A 28 4.85 -1.26 12.15
CA PRO A 28 5.77 -2.26 12.66
C PRO A 28 7.23 -1.84 12.45
N GLU A 29 8.13 -2.25 13.34
CA GLU A 29 9.58 -2.04 13.19
C GLU A 29 10.12 -2.73 11.92
N GLY A 30 9.63 -3.94 11.63
CA GLY A 30 10.00 -4.71 10.44
C GLY A 30 9.08 -4.47 9.23
N TYR A 31 9.13 -5.40 8.29
CA TYR A 31 8.17 -5.49 7.19
C TYR A 31 7.02 -6.43 7.57
N ARG A 32 5.82 -6.18 7.04
CA ARG A 32 4.70 -7.12 7.16
C ARG A 32 5.00 -8.41 6.39
N ALA A 33 4.87 -9.57 7.04
CA ALA A 33 5.18 -10.87 6.45
C ALA A 33 3.95 -11.65 5.93
N ASP A 34 2.75 -11.32 6.42
CA ASP A 34 1.50 -12.05 6.11
C ASP A 34 0.30 -11.09 5.97
N ASN A 35 -0.89 -11.65 5.65
CA ASN A 35 -2.17 -10.94 5.64
C ASN A 35 -2.09 -9.58 4.96
N TYR A 36 -1.52 -9.55 3.76
CA TYR A 36 -1.19 -8.31 3.05
C TYR A 36 -2.40 -7.42 2.70
N ARG A 37 -3.63 -7.93 2.88
CA ARG A 37 -4.89 -7.22 2.67
C ARG A 37 -5.59 -6.77 3.96
N ALA A 38 -4.94 -6.92 5.12
CA ALA A 38 -5.41 -6.35 6.38
C ALA A 38 -5.29 -4.81 6.36
N PRO A 39 -6.03 -4.09 7.22
CA PRO A 39 -5.85 -2.64 7.40
C PRO A 39 -4.38 -2.28 7.57
N VAL A 40 -3.97 -1.19 6.92
CA VAL A 40 -2.61 -0.66 6.94
C VAL A 40 -2.51 0.50 7.94
N PRO A 41 -1.31 0.84 8.46
CA PRO A 41 -1.15 1.99 9.33
C PRO A 41 -1.51 3.27 8.60
N ALA A 42 -2.07 4.26 9.31
CA ALA A 42 -2.31 5.59 8.73
C ALA A 42 -1.02 6.35 8.40
N THR A 43 0.14 5.84 8.81
CA THR A 43 1.44 6.51 8.74
C THR A 43 2.51 5.59 8.15
N LEU A 44 3.56 6.21 7.59
CA LEU A 44 4.81 5.56 7.26
C LEU A 44 5.96 6.52 7.57
N THR A 45 6.68 6.26 8.66
CA THR A 45 7.77 7.11 9.12
C THR A 45 8.82 7.31 8.01
N GLY A 46 9.08 8.58 7.68
CA GLY A 46 10.04 8.97 6.64
C GLY A 46 9.45 9.09 5.23
N ALA A 47 8.20 8.67 5.00
CA ALA A 47 7.49 8.93 3.75
C ALA A 47 6.32 9.89 3.96
N ARG A 48 5.91 10.54 2.87
CA ARG A 48 4.66 11.28 2.84
C ARG A 48 3.50 10.34 2.51
N VAL A 49 2.49 10.28 3.36
CA VAL A 49 1.25 9.56 3.06
C VAL A 49 0.36 10.46 2.20
N LEU A 50 -0.10 9.96 1.07
CA LEU A 50 -0.90 10.73 0.11
C LEU A 50 -2.38 10.40 0.22
N THR A 51 -3.21 11.44 0.13
CA THR A 51 -4.60 11.31 -0.30
C THR A 51 -4.70 11.08 -1.80
N THR A 52 -5.86 10.61 -2.27
CA THR A 52 -6.14 10.49 -3.72
C THR A 52 -5.95 11.83 -4.47
N ALA A 53 -6.40 12.95 -3.88
CA ALA A 53 -6.27 14.26 -4.50
C ALA A 53 -4.81 14.74 -4.63
N GLU A 54 -3.97 14.46 -3.63
CA GLU A 54 -2.53 14.77 -3.72
C GLU A 54 -1.81 13.89 -4.74
N ALA A 55 -2.15 12.60 -4.79
CA ALA A 55 -1.64 11.70 -5.81
C ALA A 55 -2.02 12.19 -7.22
N GLU A 56 -3.27 12.60 -7.43
CA GLU A 56 -3.73 13.19 -8.69
C GLU A 56 -2.95 14.46 -9.05
N ALA A 57 -2.74 15.37 -8.09
CA ALA A 57 -2.00 16.60 -8.32
C ALA A 57 -0.55 16.32 -8.78
N ILE A 58 0.14 15.38 -8.12
CA ILE A 58 1.50 14.96 -8.50
C ILE A 58 1.50 14.36 -9.90
N TRP A 59 0.53 13.49 -10.20
CA TRP A 59 0.38 12.83 -11.49
C TRP A 59 0.14 13.82 -12.63
N ARG A 60 -0.82 14.76 -12.48
CA ARG A 60 -1.11 15.78 -13.50
C ARG A 60 0.08 16.69 -13.75
N ALA A 61 0.81 17.05 -12.69
CA ALA A 61 2.03 17.85 -12.78
C ALA A 61 3.23 17.07 -13.34
N LYS A 62 3.14 15.73 -13.49
CA LYS A 62 4.25 14.84 -13.87
C LYS A 62 5.49 15.04 -13.00
N SER A 63 5.27 15.32 -11.72
CA SER A 63 6.32 15.73 -10.76
C SER A 63 6.89 14.57 -9.93
N GLY A 64 6.33 13.36 -10.09
CA GLY A 64 6.81 12.15 -9.44
C GLY A 64 6.67 10.93 -10.34
N ALA A 65 7.51 9.92 -10.10
CA ALA A 65 7.41 8.63 -10.75
C ALA A 65 6.46 7.74 -9.94
N PHE A 66 5.46 7.16 -10.60
CA PHE A 66 4.49 6.27 -9.97
C PHE A 66 4.93 4.80 -10.12
N ILE A 67 4.90 4.06 -9.01
CA ILE A 67 5.36 2.67 -8.91
C ILE A 67 4.22 1.83 -8.34
N ASP A 68 3.66 1.01 -9.20
CA ASP A 68 2.69 -0.01 -8.84
C ASP A 68 3.42 -1.26 -8.35
N VAL A 69 3.08 -1.74 -7.17
CA VAL A 69 3.68 -2.96 -6.59
C VAL A 69 2.67 -4.07 -6.35
N LEU A 70 1.47 -3.98 -6.94
CA LEU A 70 0.45 -5.02 -6.84
C LEU A 70 1.05 -6.39 -7.22
N PRO A 71 0.93 -7.44 -6.38
CA PRO A 71 1.46 -8.75 -6.69
C PRO A 71 0.80 -9.33 -7.93
N ARG A 72 1.57 -10.14 -8.68
CA ARG A 72 1.03 -10.86 -9.83
C ARG A 72 0.71 -12.28 -9.39
N ALA A 73 -0.52 -12.73 -9.68
CA ALA A 73 -0.91 -14.11 -9.42
C ALA A 73 0.07 -15.08 -10.14
N PRO A 74 0.59 -16.10 -9.44
CA PRO A 74 1.49 -17.06 -10.06
C PRO A 74 0.72 -17.89 -11.09
N LYS A 75 1.41 -18.30 -12.18
CA LYS A 75 0.87 -19.27 -13.13
C LYS A 75 0.51 -20.56 -12.34
N PRO A 76 -0.70 -21.11 -12.50
CA PRO A 76 -1.06 -22.37 -11.88
C PRO A 76 -0.07 -23.48 -12.27
N LYS A 77 0.48 -24.20 -11.29
CA LYS A 77 1.44 -25.29 -11.52
C LYS A 77 0.80 -26.48 -12.24
N ASN A 78 -0.51 -26.67 -12.08
CA ASN A 78 -1.26 -27.82 -12.58
C ASN A 78 -1.98 -27.52 -13.90
N LEU A 79 -1.44 -26.59 -14.70
CA LEU A 79 -2.06 -26.22 -15.95
C LEU A 79 -1.86 -27.37 -16.97
N PRO A 80 -2.92 -27.90 -17.60
CA PRO A 80 -2.78 -28.98 -18.57
C PRO A 80 -1.82 -28.62 -19.70
N GLU A 81 -1.02 -29.60 -20.14
CA GLU A 81 -0.08 -29.42 -21.25
C GLU A 81 -0.81 -28.87 -22.49
N GLY A 82 -0.23 -27.86 -23.14
CA GLY A 82 -0.85 -27.14 -24.26
C GLY A 82 -1.84 -26.03 -23.89
N THR A 83 -2.17 -25.84 -22.60
CA THR A 83 -3.03 -24.72 -22.19
C THR A 83 -2.25 -23.40 -22.15
N VAL A 84 -2.70 -22.42 -22.93
CA VAL A 84 -2.14 -21.06 -22.91
C VAL A 84 -2.65 -20.31 -21.68
N TRP A 85 -1.78 -20.05 -20.72
CA TRP A 85 -2.05 -19.12 -19.62
C TRP A 85 -1.94 -17.68 -20.14
N ARG A 86 -3.02 -16.91 -20.01
CA ARG A 86 -3.02 -15.48 -20.29
C ARG A 86 -3.13 -14.73 -18.98
N ASP A 87 -2.10 -13.96 -18.65
CA ASP A 87 -2.17 -13.06 -17.52
C ASP A 87 -3.25 -12.01 -17.75
N LYS A 88 -4.06 -11.74 -16.73
CA LYS A 88 -4.99 -10.63 -16.77
C LYS A 88 -4.17 -9.33 -16.83
N PRO A 89 -4.39 -8.45 -17.82
CA PRO A 89 -3.75 -7.15 -17.84
C PRO A 89 -4.04 -6.37 -16.56
N ARG A 90 -3.01 -5.72 -16.02
CA ARG A 90 -3.13 -4.83 -14.86
C ARG A 90 -3.49 -3.44 -15.36
N LYS A 91 -4.65 -2.92 -14.96
CA LYS A 91 -5.01 -1.51 -15.18
C LYS A 91 -4.47 -0.67 -14.04
N ASN A 92 -3.51 0.21 -14.25
CA ASN A 92 -2.90 1.01 -13.18
C ASN A 92 -2.93 2.52 -13.51
N ILE A 93 -2.33 3.35 -12.64
CA ILE A 93 -2.30 4.81 -12.82
C ILE A 93 -1.44 5.14 -14.04
N PRO A 94 -1.91 5.96 -15.00
CA PRO A 94 -1.18 6.18 -16.25
C PRO A 94 0.24 6.71 -16.09
N GLY A 95 1.18 6.14 -16.84
CA GLY A 95 2.61 6.45 -16.75
C GLY A 95 3.36 5.72 -15.62
N SER A 96 2.69 4.83 -14.88
CA SER A 96 3.34 4.04 -13.83
C SER A 96 4.22 2.94 -14.39
N ILE A 97 5.23 2.54 -13.62
CA ILE A 97 5.90 1.25 -13.81
C ILE A 97 5.30 0.22 -12.86
N TRP A 98 5.15 -1.03 -13.33
CA TRP A 98 4.66 -2.13 -12.49
C TRP A 98 5.80 -3.07 -12.08
N LEU A 99 6.11 -3.09 -10.78
CA LEU A 99 7.12 -3.92 -10.13
C LEU A 99 6.44 -4.93 -9.19
N PRO A 100 5.75 -5.96 -9.71
CA PRO A 100 5.01 -6.91 -8.89
C PRO A 100 5.90 -7.64 -7.88
N ASP A 101 5.29 -8.05 -6.77
CA ASP A 101 5.89 -8.92 -5.73
C ASP A 101 7.05 -8.29 -4.95
N THR A 102 7.37 -7.01 -5.20
CA THR A 102 8.42 -6.28 -4.49
C THR A 102 8.00 -5.81 -3.08
N GLY A 103 6.71 -5.97 -2.75
CA GLY A 103 6.15 -5.64 -1.44
C GLY A 103 6.05 -6.79 -0.45
N TYR A 104 6.50 -8.02 -0.79
CA TYR A 104 6.58 -9.09 0.21
C TYR A 104 7.50 -8.71 1.38
N GLY A 105 7.20 -9.23 2.57
CA GLY A 105 7.95 -8.91 3.79
C GLY A 105 9.43 -9.29 3.69
N VAL A 106 9.70 -10.45 3.10
CA VAL A 106 11.04 -10.93 2.77
C VAL A 106 11.15 -11.04 1.26
N LEU A 107 12.16 -10.40 0.68
CA LEU A 107 12.48 -10.53 -0.73
C LEU A 107 13.69 -11.45 -0.91
N PRO A 108 13.62 -12.44 -1.82
CA PRO A 108 14.82 -13.10 -2.32
C PRO A 108 15.80 -12.07 -2.91
N PRO A 109 17.12 -12.30 -2.87
CA PRO A 109 18.11 -11.33 -3.38
C PRO A 109 17.84 -10.87 -4.82
N ALA A 110 17.44 -11.77 -5.71
CA ALA A 110 17.12 -11.42 -7.10
C ALA A 110 15.91 -10.46 -7.22
N MET A 111 14.93 -10.57 -6.32
CA MET A 111 13.76 -9.68 -6.28
C MET A 111 14.07 -8.34 -5.61
N ASP A 112 14.96 -8.33 -4.62
CA ASP A 112 15.50 -7.11 -4.00
C ASP A 112 16.26 -6.28 -5.05
N ASP A 113 17.19 -6.92 -5.77
CA ASP A 113 17.92 -6.35 -6.90
C ASP A 113 16.99 -5.84 -8.01
N TYR A 114 15.95 -6.60 -8.33
CA TYR A 114 14.91 -6.20 -9.29
C TYR A 114 14.21 -4.92 -8.85
N PHE A 115 13.84 -4.82 -7.56
CA PHE A 115 13.20 -3.63 -7.03
C PHE A 115 14.14 -2.42 -7.06
N GLN A 116 15.38 -2.57 -6.60
CA GLN A 116 16.39 -1.51 -6.63
C GLN A 116 16.64 -0.96 -8.03
N ARG A 117 16.81 -1.84 -9.03
CA ARG A 117 16.97 -1.43 -10.44
C ARG A 117 15.70 -0.75 -10.98
N GLY A 118 14.52 -1.26 -10.63
CA GLY A 118 13.24 -0.69 -11.02
C GLY A 118 13.08 0.75 -10.50
N LEU A 119 13.37 0.97 -9.21
CA LEU A 119 13.35 2.30 -8.62
C LEU A 119 14.39 3.22 -9.24
N ALA A 120 15.62 2.74 -9.46
CA ALA A 120 16.68 3.54 -10.07
C ALA A 120 16.28 4.00 -11.49
N ARG A 121 15.62 3.14 -12.26
CA ARG A 121 15.10 3.50 -13.58
C ARG A 121 13.97 4.53 -13.48
N ALA A 122 13.02 4.34 -12.56
CA ALA A 122 11.92 5.27 -12.33
C ALA A 122 12.43 6.67 -11.95
N ALA A 123 13.43 6.70 -11.08
CA ALA A 123 14.11 7.88 -10.59
C ALA A 123 15.13 8.47 -11.58
N ARG A 124 15.41 7.80 -12.70
CA ARG A 124 16.51 8.14 -13.62
C ARG A 124 17.87 8.30 -12.89
N GLY A 125 18.10 7.46 -11.89
CA GLY A 125 19.30 7.45 -11.05
C GLY A 125 19.32 8.48 -9.91
N ASP A 126 18.33 9.37 -9.81
CA ASP A 126 18.30 10.43 -8.80
C ASP A 126 17.60 9.99 -7.50
N LYS A 127 18.35 9.84 -6.42
CA LYS A 127 17.81 9.46 -5.10
C LYS A 127 16.91 10.53 -4.45
N ALA A 128 16.93 11.76 -4.96
CA ALA A 128 16.03 12.84 -4.52
C ALA A 128 14.73 12.92 -5.34
N ALA A 129 14.61 12.15 -6.43
CA ALA A 129 13.39 12.12 -7.24
C ALA A 129 12.19 11.64 -6.40
N LEU A 130 11.03 12.25 -6.61
CA LEU A 130 9.79 11.84 -5.95
C LEU A 130 9.33 10.48 -6.48
N LEU A 131 9.31 9.50 -5.60
CA LEU A 131 8.74 8.17 -5.86
C LEU A 131 7.38 8.06 -5.19
N VAL A 132 6.33 7.81 -5.97
CA VAL A 132 4.97 7.55 -5.48
C VAL A 132 4.69 6.05 -5.57
N ILE A 133 4.68 5.37 -4.43
CA ILE A 133 4.51 3.91 -4.35
C ILE A 133 3.06 3.58 -3.95
N TYR A 134 2.44 2.66 -4.68
CA TYR A 134 1.04 2.30 -4.48
C TYR A 134 0.73 0.85 -4.89
N CYS A 135 -0.47 0.40 -4.51
CA CYS A 135 -1.01 -0.92 -4.84
C CYS A 135 -2.55 -0.78 -5.03
N LEU A 136 -3.33 -1.58 -4.32
CA LEU A 136 -4.75 -1.41 -4.07
C LEU A 136 -4.94 -0.77 -2.69
N ALA A 137 -6.20 -0.44 -2.33
CA ALA A 137 -6.51 -0.06 -0.96
C ALA A 137 -6.23 -1.23 0.00
N ASP A 138 -5.86 -0.88 1.24
CA ASP A 138 -5.51 -1.83 2.30
C ASP A 138 -4.47 -2.86 1.82
N CYS A 139 -3.35 -2.36 1.27
CA CYS A 139 -2.31 -3.20 0.70
C CYS A 139 -0.96 -2.98 1.39
N TRP A 140 -0.63 -3.85 2.34
CA TRP A 140 0.66 -3.86 3.04
C TRP A 140 1.87 -4.01 2.11
N MET A 141 1.68 -4.55 0.90
CA MET A 141 2.79 -4.64 -0.06
C MET A 141 3.28 -3.26 -0.51
N SER A 142 2.38 -2.28 -0.66
CA SER A 142 2.79 -0.90 -0.96
C SER A 142 3.48 -0.22 0.22
N TRP A 143 2.99 -0.45 1.44
CA TRP A 143 3.63 0.04 2.66
C TRP A 143 5.06 -0.52 2.80
N ASN A 144 5.22 -1.84 2.65
CA ASN A 144 6.52 -2.50 2.70
C ASN A 144 7.48 -1.98 1.61
N ALA A 145 6.99 -1.83 0.37
CA ALA A 145 7.80 -1.32 -0.73
C ALA A 145 8.25 0.13 -0.51
N ALA A 146 7.38 0.98 0.03
CA ALA A 146 7.71 2.36 0.38
C ALA A 146 8.76 2.44 1.49
N LYS A 147 8.58 1.67 2.57
CA LYS A 147 9.57 1.54 3.65
C LYS A 147 10.92 1.05 3.11
N ARG A 148 10.90 0.08 2.21
CA ARG A 148 12.12 -0.45 1.59
C ARG A 148 12.81 0.56 0.67
N ALA A 149 12.05 1.37 -0.07
CA ALA A 149 12.61 2.47 -0.86
C ALA A 149 13.35 3.48 0.03
N LEU A 150 12.79 3.84 1.20
CA LEU A 150 13.49 4.68 2.18
C LEU A 150 14.81 4.02 2.65
N ALA A 151 14.77 2.72 2.97
CA ALA A 151 15.96 1.97 3.39
C ALA A 151 17.06 1.92 2.31
N TYR A 152 16.70 2.02 1.03
CA TYR A 152 17.65 2.14 -0.08
C TYR A 152 18.18 3.57 -0.29
N GLY A 153 17.85 4.52 0.59
CA GLY A 153 18.36 5.90 0.56
C GLY A 153 17.61 6.83 -0.39
N TYR A 154 16.40 6.51 -0.84
CA TYR A 154 15.56 7.50 -1.52
C TYR A 154 15.03 8.50 -0.50
N ALA A 155 15.28 9.79 -0.72
CA ALA A 155 14.96 10.85 0.24
C ALA A 155 13.53 11.38 0.10
N ASN A 156 12.88 11.16 -1.04
CA ASN A 156 11.57 11.71 -1.36
C ASN A 156 10.60 10.59 -1.76
N VAL A 157 10.16 9.82 -0.77
CA VAL A 157 9.18 8.74 -0.96
C VAL A 157 7.81 9.22 -0.51
N ALA A 158 6.82 9.00 -1.35
CA ALA A 158 5.42 9.15 -1.02
C ALA A 158 4.70 7.80 -1.17
N TRP A 159 3.87 7.46 -0.20
CA TRP A 159 3.06 6.25 -0.21
C TRP A 159 1.59 6.64 -0.39
N TYR A 160 0.93 6.03 -1.37
CA TYR A 160 -0.48 6.25 -1.65
C TYR A 160 -1.30 5.02 -1.23
N PRO A 161 -1.88 5.01 -0.01
CA PRO A 161 -2.56 3.85 0.57
C PRO A 161 -3.85 3.44 -0.14
N ASP A 162 -4.64 4.39 -0.67
CA ASP A 162 -5.89 4.04 -1.37
C ASP A 162 -5.63 3.37 -2.73
N GLY A 163 -4.42 3.54 -3.27
CA GLY A 163 -3.97 2.90 -4.49
C GLY A 163 -4.92 3.09 -5.68
N THR A 164 -4.98 2.07 -6.55
CA THR A 164 -5.87 2.13 -7.73
C THR A 164 -7.35 2.12 -7.35
N ASP A 165 -7.75 1.54 -6.21
CA ASP A 165 -9.15 1.54 -5.79
C ASP A 165 -9.65 2.95 -5.48
N GLY A 166 -8.83 3.77 -4.80
CA GLY A 166 -9.10 5.20 -4.59
C GLY A 166 -9.12 6.00 -5.88
N TRP A 167 -8.16 5.70 -6.75
CA TRP A 167 -8.02 6.35 -8.06
C TRP A 167 -9.26 6.14 -8.93
N GLU A 168 -9.71 4.89 -9.06
CA GLU A 168 -10.90 4.53 -9.83
C GLU A 168 -12.18 5.10 -9.19
N ARG A 169 -12.30 5.09 -7.86
CA ARG A 169 -13.43 5.70 -7.15
C ARG A 169 -13.55 7.21 -7.39
N ALA A 170 -12.42 7.88 -7.59
CA ALA A 170 -12.36 9.28 -7.99
C ALA A 170 -12.63 9.51 -9.49
N ASN A 171 -13.00 8.47 -10.24
CA ASN A 171 -13.23 8.51 -11.70
C ASN A 171 -12.01 8.97 -12.50
N LEU A 172 -10.80 8.69 -12.01
CA LEU A 172 -9.56 9.02 -12.71
C LEU A 172 -9.18 7.92 -13.71
N PRO A 173 -8.50 8.26 -14.82
CA PRO A 173 -8.22 7.31 -15.89
C PRO A 173 -7.21 6.24 -15.46
N THR A 174 -7.40 5.02 -15.93
CA THR A 174 -6.42 3.92 -15.78
C THR A 174 -5.92 3.46 -17.15
N GLU A 175 -4.72 2.89 -17.21
CA GLU A 175 -4.17 2.27 -18.42
C GLU A 175 -3.76 0.82 -18.19
N GLU A 176 -3.85 -0.01 -19.23
CA GLU A 176 -3.33 -1.38 -19.17
C GLU A 176 -1.80 -1.37 -19.26
N THR A 177 -1.16 -2.04 -18.30
CA THR A 177 0.30 -2.09 -18.14
C THR A 177 0.77 -3.54 -18.04
N GLN A 178 1.91 -3.81 -18.67
CA GLN A 178 2.64 -5.07 -18.53
C GLN A 178 3.65 -4.99 -17.39
N PRO A 179 3.90 -6.08 -16.66
CA PRO A 179 4.86 -6.08 -15.57
C PRO A 179 6.26 -5.86 -16.14
N GLN A 180 7.12 -5.20 -15.37
CA GLN A 180 8.54 -5.15 -15.71
C GLN A 180 9.14 -6.56 -15.68
N PRO A 181 10.01 -6.93 -16.64
CA PRO A 181 10.60 -8.26 -16.70
C PRO A 181 11.24 -8.65 -15.38
N ARG A 182 10.71 -9.70 -14.75
CA ARG A 182 11.25 -10.27 -13.50
C ARG A 182 12.45 -11.17 -13.81
N PRO A 183 13.38 -11.36 -12.86
CA PRO A 183 14.30 -12.49 -12.94
C PRO A 183 13.51 -13.81 -13.06
N GLU A 184 14.10 -14.80 -13.72
CA GLU A 184 13.54 -16.16 -13.76
C GLU A 184 13.35 -16.66 -12.32
N GLN A 185 12.17 -17.25 -12.07
CA GLN A 185 11.81 -17.86 -10.79
C GLN A 185 12.08 -19.35 -10.83
#